data_AF-A0A9X8D7D3-F1
#
_entry.id   AF-A0A9X8D7D3-F1
#
_cell.length_a   1.000
_cell.length_b   1.000
_cell.length_c   1.000
_cell.angle_alpha   90.00
_cell.angle_beta   90.00
_cell.angle_gamma   90.00
#
_symmetry.space_group_name_H-M   'P 1'
#
loop_
_entity.id
_entity.type
_entity.pdbx_description
1 polymer ?
#
loop_
_entity_poly.entity_id
_entity_poly.type
_entity_poly.pdbx_seq_one_letter_code
_entity_poly.pdbx_strand_id
1 'polypeptide(L)'
;MPLLLDHYHIGTDILFVGMNPSFSQGAVRRIWANAEHGIVEGVNPFEWDAELDDDMLMRRVQDILQFEKTARAEYAPYFRPLQEFAGEAGARSHGHIDMFVVRHTTQADVHAAYGKRFAELIPIATAQFQLFQHTLKAMAPKTVVIVNAGASHLAREGLGLKTEDRGRTYFWEQLPGTPFFLSSMLSGQRALDVFSRDRLTADVRQALAHT
;
A
#
# COMPACT_ATOMS: atom_id res chain seq x y z
N MET A 1 10.11 -10.27 -1.79
CA MET A 1 10.63 -9.51 -0.64
C MET A 1 9.57 -8.52 -0.16
N PRO A 2 9.26 -8.51 1.15
CA PRO A 2 8.28 -7.62 1.75
C PRO A 2 8.66 -6.14 1.58
N LEU A 3 7.72 -5.28 1.16
CA LEU A 3 7.68 -3.87 1.58
C LEU A 3 7.76 -3.77 3.10
N LEU A 4 8.91 -3.39 3.63
CA LEU A 4 9.07 -3.11 5.05
C LEU A 4 8.90 -1.61 5.27
N LEU A 5 8.10 -1.26 6.28
CA LEU A 5 8.07 0.10 6.79
C LEU A 5 9.15 0.24 7.85
N ASP A 6 9.93 1.31 7.76
CA ASP A 6 10.92 1.66 8.78
C ASP A 6 10.23 1.96 10.12
N HIS A 7 9.11 2.71 10.06
CA HIS A 7 8.28 3.04 11.21
C HIS A 7 6.78 3.00 10.88
N TYR A 8 5.97 2.52 11.83
CA TYR A 8 4.52 2.66 11.77
C TYR A 8 4.11 4.05 12.25
N HIS A 9 3.42 4.81 11.40
CA HIS A 9 2.80 6.07 11.80
C HIS A 9 1.44 5.79 12.43
N ILE A 10 1.36 5.92 13.76
CA ILE A 10 0.11 5.79 14.52
C ILE A 10 -0.71 7.07 14.38
N GLY A 11 -2.02 6.94 14.12
CA GLY A 11 -2.94 8.07 14.13
C GLY A 11 -2.77 9.04 12.96
N THR A 12 -2.20 8.58 11.84
CA THR A 12 -2.07 9.42 10.63
C THR A 12 -3.46 9.86 10.14
N ASP A 13 -3.55 11.07 9.59
CA ASP A 13 -4.83 11.60 9.08
C ASP A 13 -5.34 10.73 7.91
N ILE A 14 -4.48 10.44 6.92
CA ILE A 14 -4.79 9.53 5.81
C ILE A 14 -3.79 8.37 5.75
N LEU A 15 -4.28 7.13 5.73
CA LEU A 15 -3.48 5.97 5.35
C LEU A 15 -3.89 5.49 3.96
N PHE A 16 -2.97 5.61 3.01
CA PHE A 16 -3.13 4.99 1.69
C PHE A 16 -2.84 3.50 1.77
N VAL A 17 -3.73 2.68 1.24
CA VAL A 17 -3.52 1.24 1.14
C VAL A 17 -3.56 0.82 -0.32
N GLY A 18 -2.49 0.21 -0.79
CA GLY A 18 -2.37 -0.25 -2.16
C GLY A 18 -2.17 -1.75 -2.30
N MET A 19 -1.85 -2.08 -3.54
CA MET A 19 -1.11 -3.27 -3.90
C MET A 19 0.21 -2.75 -4.48
N ASN A 20 1.29 -3.37 -4.05
CA ASN A 20 2.68 -3.04 -4.36
C ASN A 20 2.86 -2.40 -5.76
N PRO A 21 3.39 -1.17 -5.86
CA PRO A 21 3.55 -0.52 -7.16
C PRO A 21 4.50 -1.32 -8.07
N SER A 22 4.09 -1.50 -9.32
CA SER A 22 4.97 -2.07 -10.35
C SER A 22 6.01 -1.01 -10.76
N PHE A 23 7.23 -1.14 -10.25
CA PHE A 23 8.35 -0.31 -10.69
C PHE A 23 8.85 -0.78 -12.06
N SER A 24 9.20 0.17 -12.95
CA SER A 24 9.94 -0.20 -14.15
C SER A 24 11.35 -0.65 -13.76
N GLN A 25 11.96 -1.54 -14.56
CA GLN A 25 13.34 -1.98 -14.34
C GLN A 25 14.32 -0.80 -14.24
N GLY A 26 14.11 0.25 -15.04
CA GLY A 26 14.90 1.48 -14.96
C GLY A 26 14.70 2.25 -13.66
N ALA A 27 13.48 2.26 -13.10
CA ALA A 27 13.21 2.87 -11.79
C ALA A 27 13.87 2.07 -10.66
N VAL A 28 13.75 0.74 -10.68
CA VAL A 28 14.41 -0.14 -9.69
C VAL A 28 15.92 0.12 -9.67
N ARG A 29 16.57 0.10 -10.84
CA ARG A 29 18.02 0.36 -10.94
C ARG A 29 18.42 1.73 -10.40
N ARG A 30 17.62 2.77 -10.69
CA ARG A 30 17.88 4.13 -10.21
C ARG A 30 17.76 4.25 -8.70
N ILE A 31 16.66 3.74 -8.14
CA ILE A 31 16.40 3.77 -6.69
C ILE A 31 17.53 3.05 -5.95
N TRP A 32 17.96 1.90 -6.45
CA TRP A 32 19.08 1.17 -5.88
C TRP A 32 20.43 1.89 -6.02
N ALA A 33 20.70 2.54 -7.15
CA ALA A 33 21.92 3.32 -7.32
C ALA A 33 22.00 4.51 -6.34
N ASN A 34 20.86 5.01 -5.90
CA ASN A 34 20.74 6.11 -4.94
C ASN A 34 20.54 5.63 -3.49
N ALA A 35 20.34 4.33 -3.26
CA ALA A 35 20.36 3.75 -1.92
C ALA A 35 21.82 3.64 -1.46
N GLU A 36 22.11 4.04 -0.23
CA GLU A 36 23.48 4.08 0.34
C GLU A 36 24.17 2.70 0.34
N HIS A 37 23.39 1.62 0.26
CA HIS A 37 23.85 0.25 0.04
C HIS A 37 23.46 -0.17 -1.38
N GLY A 38 24.41 -0.07 -2.31
CA GLY A 38 24.22 -0.49 -3.69
C GLY A 38 23.89 -1.98 -3.80
N ILE A 39 23.27 -2.38 -4.92
CA ILE A 39 22.93 -3.78 -5.20
C ILE A 39 24.20 -4.63 -5.15
N VAL A 40 24.19 -5.73 -4.38
CA VAL A 40 25.15 -6.81 -4.58
C VAL A 40 24.89 -7.41 -5.96
N GLU A 41 25.79 -7.20 -6.91
CA GLU A 41 25.65 -7.74 -8.27
C GLU A 41 25.30 -9.23 -8.25
N GLY A 42 24.27 -9.62 -9.02
CA GLY A 42 23.82 -11.00 -9.15
C GLY A 42 22.74 -11.45 -8.15
N VAL A 43 22.40 -10.64 -7.14
CA VAL A 43 21.33 -10.94 -6.19
C VAL A 43 20.08 -10.15 -6.57
N ASN A 44 18.97 -10.83 -6.90
CA ASN A 44 17.67 -10.18 -6.96
C ASN A 44 17.18 -9.99 -5.52
N PRO A 45 17.17 -8.76 -4.97
CA PRO A 45 16.76 -8.56 -3.58
C PRO A 45 15.32 -9.03 -3.40
N PHE A 46 14.48 -8.95 -4.44
CA PHE A 46 13.07 -9.29 -4.35
C PHE A 46 12.77 -10.79 -4.26
N GLU A 47 13.75 -11.66 -4.47
CA GLU A 47 13.62 -13.12 -4.40
C GLU A 47 13.84 -13.66 -2.99
N TRP A 48 13.07 -14.70 -2.65
CA TRP A 48 13.32 -15.45 -1.42
C TRP A 48 14.54 -16.35 -1.63
N ASP A 49 15.44 -16.34 -0.65
CA ASP A 49 16.64 -17.15 -0.64
C ASP A 49 16.65 -17.92 0.68
N ALA A 50 16.47 -19.24 0.57
CA ALA A 50 16.38 -20.13 1.72
C ALA A 50 17.74 -20.45 2.34
N GLU A 51 18.84 -20.05 1.68
CA GLU A 51 20.21 -20.31 2.12
C GLU A 51 20.80 -19.13 2.92
N LEU A 52 20.04 -18.05 3.15
CA LEU A 52 20.48 -16.92 3.95
C LEU A 52 20.64 -17.33 5.42
N ASP A 53 21.83 -17.08 5.97
CA ASP A 53 22.03 -17.05 7.42
C ASP A 53 21.41 -15.78 8.04
N ASP A 54 21.37 -15.73 9.37
CA ASP A 54 20.75 -14.63 10.12
C ASP A 54 21.40 -13.27 9.80
N ASP A 55 22.73 -13.21 9.61
CA ASP A 55 23.45 -11.98 9.32
C ASP A 55 23.16 -11.48 7.89
N MET A 56 23.07 -12.39 6.93
CA MET A 56 22.70 -12.11 5.55
C MET A 56 21.24 -11.69 5.45
N LEU A 57 20.36 -12.33 6.22
CA LEU A 57 18.95 -11.96 6.33
C LEU A 57 18.81 -10.54 6.88
N MET A 58 19.51 -10.22 7.96
CA MET A 58 19.46 -8.88 8.57
C MET A 58 20.01 -7.80 7.64
N ARG A 59 21.09 -8.08 6.90
CA ARG A 59 21.60 -7.16 5.86
C ARG A 59 20.56 -6.95 4.76
N ARG A 60 19.94 -8.03 4.26
CA ARG A 60 18.88 -7.93 3.25
C ARG A 60 17.68 -7.12 3.77
N VAL A 61 17.32 -7.25 5.05
CA VAL A 61 16.29 -6.43 5.70
C VAL A 61 16.65 -4.94 5.68
N GLN A 62 17.90 -4.58 5.96
CA GLN A 62 18.33 -3.18 5.89
C GLN A 62 18.33 -2.65 4.45
N ASP A 63 18.79 -3.45 3.48
CA ASP A 63 18.78 -3.07 2.06
C ASP A 63 17.35 -2.81 1.57
N ILE A 64 16.38 -3.64 1.99
CA ILE A 64 14.95 -3.42 1.74
C ILE A 64 14.50 -2.07 2.25
N LEU A 65 14.75 -1.82 3.54
CA LEU A 65 14.28 -0.62 4.23
C LEU A 65 14.81 0.63 3.54
N GLN A 66 16.09 0.61 3.16
CA GLN A 66 16.71 1.71 2.45
C GLN A 66 16.13 1.88 1.03
N PHE A 67 15.93 0.78 0.29
CA PHE A 67 15.25 0.84 -1.00
C PHE A 67 13.86 1.48 -0.87
N GLU A 68 13.07 1.07 0.10
CA GLU A 68 11.70 1.59 0.30
C GLU A 68 11.71 3.08 0.64
N LYS A 69 12.64 3.50 1.51
CA LYS A 69 12.84 4.90 1.86
C LYS A 69 13.18 5.73 0.62
N THR A 70 14.12 5.27 -0.20
CA THR A 70 14.50 5.94 -1.45
C THR A 70 13.37 5.91 -2.47
N ALA A 71 12.64 4.79 -2.60
CA ALA A 71 11.51 4.66 -3.52
C ALA A 71 10.39 5.66 -3.19
N ARG A 72 10.06 5.85 -1.90
CA ARG A 72 9.07 6.84 -1.46
C ARG A 72 9.49 8.28 -1.76
N ALA A 73 10.78 8.56 -1.68
CA ALA A 73 11.32 9.89 -1.98
C ALA A 73 11.41 10.17 -3.50
N GLU A 74 11.83 9.18 -4.29
CA GLU A 74 12.22 9.39 -5.68
C GLU A 74 11.21 8.90 -6.72
N TYR A 75 10.36 7.93 -6.37
CA TYR A 75 9.39 7.35 -7.31
C TYR A 75 8.12 8.18 -7.41
N ALA A 76 8.32 9.41 -7.85
CA ALA A 76 7.29 10.42 -7.96
C ALA A 76 6.07 10.02 -8.81
N PRO A 77 6.16 9.20 -9.89
CA PRO A 77 4.98 8.81 -10.66
C PRO A 77 3.88 8.09 -9.83
N TYR A 78 4.27 7.43 -8.74
CA TYR A 78 3.33 6.75 -7.86
C TYR A 78 3.02 7.58 -6.60
N PHE A 79 4.04 8.11 -5.92
CA PHE A 79 3.85 8.73 -4.60
C PHE A 79 3.39 10.19 -4.67
N ARG A 80 3.75 10.95 -5.71
CA ARG A 80 3.38 12.36 -5.82
C ARG A 80 1.86 12.57 -5.93
N PRO A 81 1.10 11.81 -6.74
CA PRO A 81 -0.36 11.93 -6.77
C PRO A 81 -1.02 11.70 -5.40
N LEU A 82 -0.48 10.79 -4.59
CA LEU A 82 -0.99 10.51 -3.25
C LEU A 82 -0.70 11.68 -2.29
N GLN A 83 0.49 12.27 -2.37
CA GLN A 83 0.88 13.46 -1.60
C GLN A 83 0.00 14.66 -1.96
N GLU A 84 -0.19 14.92 -3.25
CA GLU A 84 -1.06 15.99 -3.75
C GLU A 84 -2.50 15.79 -3.28
N PHE A 85 -3.04 14.57 -3.42
CA PHE A 85 -4.37 14.22 -2.94
C PHE A 85 -4.52 14.47 -1.42
N ALA A 86 -3.54 14.05 -0.62
CA ALA A 86 -3.56 14.26 0.82
C ALA A 86 -3.57 15.76 1.18
N GLY A 87 -2.75 16.56 0.50
CA GLY A 87 -2.71 18.00 0.66
C GLY A 87 -4.03 18.67 0.26
N GLU A 88 -4.60 18.28 -0.87
CA GLU A 88 -5.92 18.75 -1.34
C GLU A 88 -7.03 18.39 -0.35
N ALA A 89 -6.99 17.19 0.24
CA ALA A 89 -7.94 16.74 1.25
C ALA A 89 -7.76 17.44 2.61
N GLY A 90 -6.66 18.18 2.81
CA GLY A 90 -6.37 18.90 4.06
C GLY A 90 -5.74 18.05 5.16
N ALA A 91 -5.14 16.90 4.80
CA ALA A 91 -4.43 16.05 5.77
C ALA A 91 -3.11 16.69 6.20
N ARG A 92 -2.81 16.64 7.50
CA ARG A 92 -1.53 17.09 8.07
C ARG A 92 -0.49 15.98 8.08
N SER A 93 -0.93 14.73 8.00
CA SER A 93 -0.08 13.55 7.97
C SER A 93 -0.67 12.49 7.05
N HIS A 94 0.19 11.81 6.30
CA HIS A 94 -0.24 10.67 5.50
C HIS A 94 0.78 9.53 5.57
N GLY A 95 0.28 8.30 5.47
CA GLY A 95 1.08 7.08 5.37
C GLY A 95 0.72 6.27 4.14
N HIS A 96 1.54 5.28 3.81
CA HIS A 96 1.24 4.32 2.75
C HIS A 96 1.71 2.93 3.15
N ILE A 97 0.83 1.93 3.01
CA ILE A 97 1.11 0.51 3.16
C ILE A 97 0.50 -0.28 2.00
N ASP A 98 0.97 -1.49 1.77
CA ASP A 98 0.32 -2.40 0.82
C ASP A 98 -0.23 -3.64 1.55
N MET A 99 -1.31 -4.20 1.02
CA MET A 99 -1.98 -5.38 1.61
C MET A 99 -1.09 -6.63 1.57
N PHE A 100 -0.27 -6.73 0.51
CA PHE A 100 0.66 -7.82 0.32
C PHE A 100 2.06 -7.28 0.17
N VAL A 101 2.95 -7.98 0.84
CA VAL A 101 4.33 -7.59 0.99
C VAL A 101 5.14 -8.13 -0.21
N VAL A 102 4.71 -9.21 -0.87
CA VAL A 102 5.43 -9.77 -2.02
C VAL A 102 5.21 -8.95 -3.30
N ARG A 103 6.32 -8.69 -4.02
CA ARG A 103 6.34 -8.01 -5.32
C ARG A 103 6.14 -8.99 -6.44
N HIS A 104 5.25 -8.65 -7.36
CA HIS A 104 5.08 -9.33 -8.63
C HIS A 104 5.21 -8.32 -9.76
N THR A 105 5.89 -8.72 -10.83
CA THR A 105 6.15 -7.89 -12.00
C THR A 105 4.97 -7.88 -12.97
N THR A 106 4.09 -8.88 -12.91
CA THR A 106 2.88 -8.94 -13.73
C THR A 106 1.62 -9.20 -12.91
N GLN A 107 0.49 -8.71 -13.43
CA GLN A 107 -0.83 -8.98 -12.83
C GLN A 107 -1.20 -10.47 -12.85
N ALA A 108 -0.68 -11.24 -13.83
CA ALA A 108 -0.84 -12.69 -13.87
C ALA A 108 -0.15 -13.36 -12.68
N ASP A 109 1.07 -12.91 -12.36
CA ASP A 109 1.83 -13.41 -11.22
C ASP A 109 1.17 -13.02 -9.89
N VAL A 110 0.61 -11.81 -9.79
CA VAL A 110 -0.21 -11.38 -8.63
C VAL A 110 -1.40 -12.32 -8.45
N HIS A 111 -2.17 -12.61 -9.50
CA HIS A 111 -3.33 -13.51 -9.40
C HIS A 111 -2.92 -14.95 -9.10
N ALA A 112 -1.79 -15.42 -9.63
CA ALA A 112 -1.30 -16.76 -9.34
C ALA A 112 -0.80 -16.88 -7.89
N ALA A 113 -0.15 -15.84 -7.38
CA ALA A 113 0.42 -15.81 -6.04
C ALA A 113 -0.59 -15.48 -4.96
N TYR A 114 -1.71 -14.82 -5.27
CA TYR A 114 -2.68 -14.39 -4.28
C TYR A 114 -4.09 -14.88 -4.52
N GLY A 115 -4.50 -15.28 -5.72
CA GLY A 115 -5.92 -15.48 -6.05
C GLY A 115 -6.62 -14.16 -6.42
N LYS A 116 -7.78 -14.24 -7.09
CA LYS A 116 -8.48 -13.05 -7.62
C LYS A 116 -9.48 -12.45 -6.63
N ARG A 117 -9.96 -13.27 -5.70
CA ARG A 117 -10.96 -12.93 -4.68
C ARG A 117 -10.45 -13.34 -3.31
N PHE A 118 -11.02 -12.76 -2.26
CA PHE A 118 -10.58 -13.08 -0.91
C PHE A 118 -10.77 -14.58 -0.58
N ALA A 119 -11.86 -15.18 -1.07
CA ALA A 119 -12.13 -16.61 -0.90
C ALA A 119 -11.15 -17.53 -1.64
N GLU A 120 -10.33 -16.99 -2.54
CA GLU A 120 -9.35 -17.71 -3.34
C GLU A 120 -7.92 -17.49 -2.84
N LEU A 121 -7.74 -16.77 -1.72
CA LEU A 121 -6.40 -16.52 -1.18
C LEU A 121 -5.70 -17.83 -0.81
N ILE A 122 -4.50 -18.03 -1.36
CA ILE A 122 -3.63 -19.13 -0.95
C ILE A 122 -3.10 -18.88 0.49
N PRO A 123 -2.54 -19.90 1.18
CA PRO A 123 -2.17 -19.76 2.60
C PRO A 123 -1.22 -18.59 2.90
N ILE A 124 -0.19 -18.38 2.07
CA ILE A 124 0.75 -17.27 2.27
C ILE A 124 0.09 -15.90 2.06
N ALA A 125 -0.84 -15.79 1.11
CA ALA A 125 -1.60 -14.57 0.86
C ALA A 125 -2.55 -14.27 2.03
N THR A 126 -3.17 -15.32 2.58
CA THR A 126 -4.02 -15.24 3.78
C THR A 126 -3.23 -14.76 4.98
N ALA A 127 -2.04 -15.30 5.23
CA ALA A 127 -1.16 -14.88 6.31
C ALA A 127 -0.72 -13.40 6.16
N GLN A 128 -0.39 -12.97 4.94
CA GLN A 128 -0.06 -11.57 4.67
C GLN A 128 -1.27 -10.64 4.88
N PHE A 129 -2.46 -11.05 4.45
CA PHE A 129 -3.67 -10.27 4.69
C PHE A 129 -3.99 -10.14 6.18
N GLN A 130 -3.79 -11.20 6.96
CA GLN A 130 -3.90 -11.15 8.42
C GLN A 130 -2.88 -10.18 9.02
N LEU A 131 -1.61 -10.23 8.58
CA LEU A 131 -0.59 -9.27 9.01
C LEU A 131 -0.98 -7.83 8.67
N PHE A 132 -1.55 -7.59 7.47
CA PHE A 132 -2.11 -6.31 7.07
C PHE A 132 -3.22 -5.86 8.02
N GLN A 133 -4.16 -6.73 8.41
CA GLN A 133 -5.22 -6.40 9.38
C GLN A 133 -4.65 -5.99 10.74
N HIS A 134 -3.64 -6.70 11.24
CA HIS A 134 -2.96 -6.36 12.48
C HIS A 134 -2.24 -5.01 12.38
N THR A 135 -1.55 -4.78 11.27
CA THR A 135 -0.85 -3.54 10.97
C THR A 135 -1.82 -2.36 10.92
N LEU A 136 -2.93 -2.50 10.22
CA LEU A 136 -3.97 -1.47 10.08
C LEU A 136 -4.55 -1.07 11.45
N LYS A 137 -4.83 -2.06 12.31
CA LYS A 137 -5.29 -1.82 13.69
C LYS A 137 -4.22 -1.12 14.53
N ALA A 138 -2.96 -1.54 14.43
CA ALA A 138 -1.86 -0.95 15.18
C ALA A 138 -1.59 0.50 14.76
N MET A 139 -1.73 0.82 13.47
CA MET A 139 -1.58 2.17 12.95
C MET A 139 -2.76 3.08 13.30
N ALA A 140 -3.96 2.53 13.54
CA ALA A 140 -5.17 3.27 13.93
C ALA A 140 -5.35 4.62 13.18
N PRO A 141 -5.36 4.61 11.83
CA PRO A 141 -5.46 5.85 11.06
C PRO A 141 -6.84 6.49 11.23
N LYS A 142 -6.93 7.81 11.04
CA LYS A 142 -8.21 8.52 11.07
C LYS A 142 -9.06 8.20 9.84
N THR A 143 -8.42 8.09 8.68
CA THR A 143 -9.06 7.72 7.42
C THR A 143 -8.20 6.76 6.62
N VAL A 144 -8.83 5.83 5.90
CA VAL A 144 -8.15 4.90 5.00
C VAL A 144 -8.62 5.14 3.57
N VAL A 145 -7.67 5.24 2.62
CA VAL A 145 -7.96 5.36 1.18
C VAL A 145 -7.32 4.18 0.47
N ILE A 146 -8.13 3.31 -0.12
CA ILE A 146 -7.66 2.16 -0.90
C ILE A 146 -7.42 2.61 -2.33
N VAL A 147 -6.17 2.63 -2.78
CA VAL A 147 -5.74 3.41 -3.96
C VAL A 147 -5.87 2.69 -5.29
N ASN A 148 -6.30 1.42 -5.31
CA ASN A 148 -6.58 0.69 -6.54
C ASN A 148 -7.73 -0.33 -6.43
N ALA A 149 -8.28 -0.73 -7.59
CA ALA A 149 -9.45 -1.57 -7.69
C ALA A 149 -9.23 -2.98 -7.13
N GLY A 150 -8.08 -3.61 -7.42
CA GLY A 150 -7.76 -4.95 -6.95
C GLY A 150 -7.72 -5.01 -5.42
N ALA A 151 -7.00 -4.08 -4.81
CA ALA A 151 -6.98 -3.91 -3.36
C ALA A 151 -8.38 -3.56 -2.82
N SER A 152 -9.14 -2.70 -3.50
CA SER A 152 -10.50 -2.33 -3.07
C SER A 152 -11.42 -3.55 -2.98
N HIS A 153 -11.39 -4.45 -3.97
CA HIS A 153 -12.16 -5.68 -3.93
C HIS A 153 -11.75 -6.58 -2.77
N LEU A 154 -10.44 -6.80 -2.59
CA LEU A 154 -9.91 -7.64 -1.52
C LEU A 154 -10.18 -7.07 -0.13
N ALA A 155 -10.01 -5.76 0.07
CA ALA A 155 -10.36 -5.11 1.34
C ALA A 155 -11.85 -5.21 1.62
N ARG A 156 -12.71 -4.97 0.61
CA ARG A 156 -14.16 -5.04 0.81
C ARG A 156 -14.60 -6.42 1.28
N GLU A 157 -14.10 -7.47 0.63
CA GLU A 157 -14.41 -8.86 0.99
C GLU A 157 -13.73 -9.29 2.29
N GLY A 158 -12.41 -9.13 2.38
CA GLY A 158 -11.59 -9.68 3.47
C GLY A 158 -11.69 -8.92 4.78
N LEU A 159 -11.98 -7.61 4.76
CA LEU A 159 -12.30 -6.86 5.98
C LEU A 159 -13.81 -6.90 6.29
N GLY A 160 -14.66 -7.35 5.36
CA GLY A 160 -16.11 -7.30 5.52
C GLY A 160 -16.62 -5.86 5.62
N LEU A 161 -16.11 -4.97 4.77
CA LEU A 161 -16.45 -3.55 4.78
C LEU A 161 -17.94 -3.33 4.48
N LYS A 162 -18.61 -2.54 5.33
CA LYS A 162 -20.03 -2.19 5.20
C LYS A 162 -20.20 -0.71 4.88
N THR A 163 -21.27 -0.37 4.18
CA THR A 163 -21.61 1.00 3.78
C THR A 163 -23.10 1.23 3.96
N GLU A 164 -23.46 2.43 4.40
CA GLU A 164 -24.86 2.90 4.49
C GLU A 164 -25.16 4.01 3.47
N ASP A 165 -24.13 4.55 2.81
CA ASP A 165 -24.19 5.73 1.94
C ASP A 165 -24.05 5.40 0.46
N ARG A 166 -24.59 4.24 0.05
CA ARG A 166 -24.53 3.71 -1.32
C ARG A 166 -23.10 3.49 -1.82
N GLY A 167 -22.17 3.18 -0.92
CA GLY A 167 -20.81 2.79 -1.26
C GLY A 167 -19.85 3.95 -1.49
N ARG A 168 -20.11 5.13 -0.90
CA ARG A 168 -19.15 6.25 -0.88
C ARG A 168 -18.16 6.08 0.26
N THR A 169 -18.66 5.73 1.45
CA THR A 169 -17.90 5.51 2.67
C THR A 169 -18.16 4.11 3.20
N TYR A 170 -17.10 3.45 3.60
CA TYR A 170 -17.14 2.12 4.18
C TYR A 170 -16.58 2.12 5.60
N PHE A 171 -17.03 1.16 6.40
CA PHE A 171 -16.58 0.98 7.77
C PHE A 171 -16.22 -0.48 8.03
N TRP A 172 -15.20 -0.67 8.86
CA TRP A 172 -14.78 -1.97 9.34
C TRP A 172 -15.13 -2.11 10.81
N GLU A 173 -15.73 -3.24 11.20
CA GLU A 173 -16.15 -3.50 12.58
C GLU A 173 -14.99 -3.42 13.59
N GLN A 174 -13.76 -3.76 13.18
CA GLN A 174 -12.59 -3.68 14.07
C GLN A 174 -11.98 -2.27 14.16
N LEU A 175 -12.41 -1.33 13.31
CA LEU A 175 -12.04 0.10 13.35
C LEU A 175 -13.28 0.97 13.06
N PRO A 176 -14.28 0.98 13.96
CA PRO A 176 -15.61 1.55 13.67
C PRO A 176 -15.60 3.08 13.47
N GLY A 177 -14.59 3.78 14.00
CA GLY A 177 -14.42 5.23 13.83
C GLY A 177 -13.60 5.64 12.61
N THR A 178 -13.06 4.68 11.85
CA THR A 178 -12.18 4.95 10.71
C THR A 178 -12.95 4.72 9.42
N PRO A 179 -13.32 5.77 8.67
CA PRO A 179 -13.89 5.62 7.33
C PRO A 179 -12.87 5.09 6.33
N PHE A 180 -13.35 4.22 5.44
CA PHE A 180 -12.63 3.64 4.32
C PHE A 180 -13.22 4.15 3.01
N PHE A 181 -12.36 4.64 2.13
CA PHE A 181 -12.73 5.07 0.79
C PHE A 181 -12.08 4.15 -0.24
N LEU A 182 -12.91 3.56 -1.10
CA LEU A 182 -12.46 2.64 -2.15
C LEU A 182 -12.29 3.41 -3.47
N SER A 183 -11.18 3.20 -4.16
CA SER A 183 -10.90 3.86 -5.45
C SER A 183 -10.39 2.87 -6.50
N SER A 184 -10.58 3.20 -7.77
CA SER A 184 -10.14 2.35 -8.88
C SER A 184 -8.65 2.46 -9.16
N MET A 185 -8.10 3.66 -9.28
CA MET A 185 -6.66 3.96 -9.37
C MET A 185 -6.46 5.43 -9.01
N LEU A 186 -5.97 5.72 -7.80
CA LEU A 186 -5.64 7.10 -7.41
C LEU A 186 -4.29 7.56 -8.01
N SER A 187 -3.41 6.61 -8.33
CA SER A 187 -2.09 6.82 -8.92
C SER A 187 -1.83 5.81 -10.04
N GLY A 188 -1.06 6.20 -11.06
CA GLY A 188 -0.65 5.32 -12.17
C GLY A 188 -1.20 5.74 -13.55
N GLN A 189 -0.94 4.91 -14.56
CA GLN A 189 -1.23 5.24 -15.98
C GLN A 189 -2.72 5.43 -16.33
N ARG A 190 -3.63 4.90 -15.51
CA ARG A 190 -5.08 5.05 -15.68
C ARG A 190 -5.72 5.57 -14.39
N ALA A 191 -5.14 6.65 -13.86
CA ALA A 191 -5.67 7.30 -12.67
C ALA A 191 -7.12 7.78 -12.89
N LEU A 192 -7.84 7.99 -11.79
CA LEU A 192 -9.20 8.54 -11.78
C LEU A 192 -9.32 9.77 -12.70
N ASP A 193 -10.47 9.90 -13.35
CA ASP A 193 -10.83 11.16 -13.99
C ASP A 193 -10.91 12.27 -12.94
N VAL A 194 -10.67 13.51 -13.38
CA VAL A 194 -10.56 14.69 -12.51
C VAL A 194 -11.78 14.82 -11.60
N PHE A 195 -12.99 14.60 -12.11
CA PHE A 195 -14.21 14.76 -11.30
C PHE A 195 -14.41 13.63 -10.30
N SER A 196 -13.98 12.40 -10.62
CA SER A 196 -13.97 11.31 -9.63
C SER A 196 -12.94 11.54 -8.53
N ARG A 197 -11.76 12.08 -8.88
CA ARG A 197 -10.76 12.52 -7.88
C ARG A 197 -11.34 13.62 -6.99
N ASP A 198 -11.93 14.66 -7.57
CA ASP A 198 -12.50 15.79 -6.82
C ASP A 198 -13.57 15.35 -5.80
N ARG A 199 -14.46 14.44 -6.22
CA ARG A 199 -15.48 13.86 -5.32
C ARG A 199 -14.84 13.08 -4.17
N LEU A 200 -13.87 12.22 -4.48
CA LEU A 200 -13.16 11.45 -3.47
C LEU A 200 -12.41 12.38 -2.49
N THR A 201 -11.75 13.42 -3.00
CA THR A 201 -11.08 14.44 -2.18
C THR A 201 -12.07 15.14 -1.26
N ALA A 202 -13.26 15.51 -1.75
CA ALA A 202 -14.30 16.15 -0.95
C ALA A 202 -14.82 15.22 0.16
N ASP A 203 -15.06 13.95 -0.16
CA ASP A 203 -15.55 12.94 0.79
C ASP A 203 -14.52 12.68 1.90
N VAL A 204 -13.24 12.55 1.54
CA VAL A 204 -12.13 12.40 2.50
C VAL A 204 -11.97 13.65 3.36
N ARG A 205 -12.03 14.85 2.76
CA ARG A 205 -11.93 16.12 3.50
C ARG A 205 -13.05 16.24 4.53
N GLN A 206 -14.27 15.83 4.18
CA GLN A 206 -15.39 15.83 5.11
C GLN A 206 -15.13 14.88 6.28
N ALA A 207 -14.65 13.66 6.03
CA ALA A 207 -14.29 12.71 7.09
C ALA A 207 -13.21 13.26 8.05
N LEU A 208 -12.19 13.92 7.51
CA LEU A 208 -11.12 14.53 8.30
C LEU A 208 -11.60 15.70 9.19
N ALA A 209 -12.68 16.38 8.82
CA ALA A 209 -13.25 17.46 9.63
C ALA A 209 -14.04 16.94 10.86
N HIS A 210 -14.39 15.65 10.88
CA HIS A 210 -15.21 15.02 11.91
C HIS A 210 -14.42 14.06 12.83
N THR A 211 -13.09 14.03 12.70
CA THR A 211 -12.15 13.20 13.50
C THR A 211 -11.20 14.04 14.34
#